data_AF-A0A4P6Q4I9-F1
#
_entry.id   AF-A0A4P6Q4I9-F1
#
_cell.length_a   1.000
_cell.length_b   1.000
_cell.length_c   1.000
_cell.angle_alpha   90.00
_cell.angle_beta   90.00
_cell.angle_gamma   90.00
#
_symmetry.space_group_name_H-M   'P 1'
#
loop_
_entity.id
_entity.type
_entity.pdbx_description
1 polymer ?
#
loop_
_entity_poly.entity_id
_entity_poly.type
_entity_poly.pdbx_seq_one_letter_code
_entity_poly.pdbx_strand_id
1 'polypeptide(L)'
;MSRPRLLRSLTALALVPTAVGCSPPADDAQSPSPDAAAAIEKIEDLGALCENPGEGYGNAAPYTGEGPHPTVVFSAAAMADTDPHTRPGLVDTRDAAEDATPISGWFPGSLNATQLLVCARGRGPVEKLHTCDYEESEWDSFGGGQDSGTPKRSTLPLFSQRFTFTVYELATGEKIHETDFTATNGHFAGSGLTTDCPSVLQYEESPSELYAAPSAEDLHEQLAPIVEEPTA
;
A
#
# COMPACT_ATOMS: atom_id res chain seq x y z
N MET A 1 -26.77 46.32 -16.98
CA MET A 1 -25.33 46.63 -17.05
C MET A 1 -24.66 45.43 -17.74
N SER A 2 -24.64 45.35 -19.07
CA SER A 2 -23.61 45.86 -20.01
C SER A 2 -22.18 45.31 -19.78
N ARG A 3 -21.91 44.16 -20.45
CA ARG A 3 -20.76 43.73 -21.34
C ARG A 3 -19.30 43.93 -20.83
N PRO A 4 -18.23 43.28 -21.39
CA PRO A 4 -18.06 42.37 -22.56
C PRO A 4 -17.26 41.06 -22.21
N ARG A 5 -17.14 39.96 -22.99
CA ARG A 5 -16.63 39.63 -24.34
C ARG A 5 -15.09 39.56 -24.50
N LEU A 6 -14.62 38.40 -25.02
CA LEU A 6 -13.36 38.08 -25.75
C LEU A 6 -12.13 37.81 -24.84
N LEU A 7 -11.26 36.81 -25.09
CA LEU A 7 -10.53 36.55 -26.32
C LEU A 7 -10.32 35.05 -26.62
N ARG A 8 -10.50 34.70 -27.91
CA ARG A 8 -9.85 33.57 -28.58
C ARG A 8 -8.38 33.92 -28.79
N SER A 9 -7.47 32.99 -28.49
CA SER A 9 -6.11 33.00 -29.07
C SER A 9 -5.89 31.73 -29.87
N LEU A 10 -5.96 31.90 -31.19
CA LEU A 10 -5.39 31.03 -32.21
C LEU A 10 -3.90 31.39 -32.33
N THR A 11 -3.00 30.42 -32.14
CA THR A 11 -1.59 30.54 -32.57
C THR A 11 -1.09 29.11 -32.77
N ALA A 12 -1.13 28.58 -33.99
CA ALA A 12 -0.13 28.70 -35.07
C ALA A 12 0.82 27.49 -35.07
N LEU A 13 0.56 26.61 -36.03
CA LEU A 13 1.47 25.57 -36.52
C LEU A 13 2.84 26.18 -36.85
N ALA A 14 3.91 25.60 -36.30
CA ALA A 14 5.25 25.76 -36.82
C ALA A 14 5.77 24.37 -37.24
N LEU A 15 5.86 24.15 -38.55
CA LEU A 15 6.70 23.12 -39.16
C LEU A 15 8.15 23.63 -39.17
N VAL A 16 9.08 22.86 -38.63
CA VAL A 16 10.54 22.99 -38.86
C VAL A 16 11.19 21.59 -38.77
N PRO A 17 12.40 21.36 -39.32
CA PRO A 17 12.68 20.30 -40.27
C PRO A 17 13.53 19.19 -39.67
N THR A 18 13.62 18.09 -40.42
CA THR A 18 14.49 16.94 -40.19
C THR A 18 15.96 17.34 -40.02
N ALA A 19 16.51 17.14 -38.81
CA ALA A 19 17.93 17.16 -38.55
C ALA A 19 18.47 15.72 -38.47
N VAL A 20 19.53 15.50 -39.23
CA VAL A 20 20.28 14.25 -39.40
C VAL A 20 21.14 13.98 -38.17
N GLY A 21 21.03 12.76 -37.65
CA GLY A 21 22.13 11.91 -37.18
C GLY A 21 23.14 12.48 -36.18
N CYS A 22 22.99 12.07 -34.92
CA CYS A 22 24.07 11.55 -34.09
C CYS A 22 23.45 10.51 -33.16
N SER A 23 23.59 9.23 -33.50
CA SER A 23 23.30 8.15 -32.55
C SER A 23 24.33 8.26 -31.44
N PRO A 24 23.93 8.55 -30.18
CA PRO A 24 24.83 8.28 -29.07
C PRO A 24 25.17 6.78 -29.08
N PRO A 25 26.39 6.38 -28.67
CA PRO A 25 26.66 4.99 -28.39
C PRO A 25 25.58 4.50 -27.44
N ALA A 26 25.00 3.34 -27.74
CA ALA A 26 24.05 2.68 -26.87
C ALA A 26 24.72 2.54 -25.50
N ASP A 27 24.37 3.43 -24.58
CA ASP A 27 24.52 3.17 -23.16
C ASP A 27 23.87 1.82 -22.95
N ASP A 28 24.68 0.88 -22.49
CA ASP A 28 24.26 -0.44 -22.08
C ASP A 28 22.98 -0.28 -21.27
N ALA A 29 21.85 -0.49 -21.94
CA ALA A 29 20.58 -0.73 -21.31
C ALA A 29 20.85 -1.99 -20.52
N GLN A 30 21.21 -1.78 -19.26
CA GLN A 30 21.37 -2.77 -18.24
C GLN A 30 20.06 -3.51 -18.28
N SER A 31 20.04 -4.61 -19.06
CA SER A 31 18.87 -5.45 -19.21
C SER A 31 18.48 -5.76 -17.78
N PRO A 32 17.25 -5.41 -17.36
CA PRO A 32 16.82 -5.67 -16.01
C PRO A 32 17.18 -7.12 -15.72
N SER A 33 18.03 -7.32 -14.71
CA SER A 33 18.58 -8.65 -14.42
C SER A 33 17.40 -9.62 -14.37
N PRO A 34 17.44 -10.76 -15.08
CA PRO A 34 16.34 -11.73 -15.11
C PRO A 34 16.01 -12.32 -13.73
N ASP A 35 16.72 -11.90 -12.69
CA ASP A 35 16.54 -12.28 -11.28
C ASP A 35 15.39 -11.56 -10.56
N ALA A 36 14.69 -10.59 -11.17
CA ALA A 36 13.57 -9.91 -10.52
C ALA A 36 12.34 -10.83 -10.36
N ALA A 37 12.22 -11.86 -11.21
CA ALA A 37 11.35 -13.00 -10.94
C ALA A 37 12.13 -14.03 -10.12
N ALA A 38 12.42 -13.72 -8.86
CA ALA A 38 12.62 -14.79 -7.89
C ALA A 38 11.47 -15.79 -8.09
N ALA A 39 11.76 -17.09 -8.09
CA ALA A 39 10.74 -18.11 -8.33
C ALA A 39 9.58 -17.87 -7.36
N ILE A 40 8.41 -17.45 -7.89
CA ILE A 40 7.20 -17.25 -7.10
C ILE A 40 6.71 -18.64 -6.72
N GLU A 41 6.98 -19.06 -5.49
CA GLU A 41 6.67 -20.42 -5.00
C GLU A 41 5.53 -20.40 -3.97
N LYS A 42 5.35 -19.29 -3.26
CA LYS A 42 4.28 -19.07 -2.27
C LYS A 42 3.65 -17.68 -2.43
N ILE A 43 2.49 -17.47 -1.79
CA ILE A 43 1.72 -16.22 -1.88
C ILE A 43 2.57 -15.02 -1.49
N GLU A 44 3.39 -15.14 -0.45
CA GLU A 44 4.25 -14.07 0.06
C GLU A 44 5.26 -13.56 -0.98
N ASP A 45 5.68 -14.41 -1.92
CA ASP A 45 6.63 -14.01 -2.96
C ASP A 45 6.01 -13.06 -3.99
N LEU A 46 4.67 -13.02 -4.09
CA LEU A 46 3.94 -12.08 -4.94
C LEU A 46 4.19 -10.62 -4.54
N GLY A 47 4.63 -10.35 -3.31
CA GLY A 47 5.01 -9.01 -2.87
C GLY A 47 6.10 -8.36 -3.73
N ALA A 48 6.98 -9.16 -4.35
CA ALA A 48 8.00 -8.65 -5.28
C ALA A 48 7.39 -8.01 -6.53
N LEU A 49 6.23 -8.50 -6.99
CA LEU A 49 5.52 -7.93 -8.14
C LEU A 49 4.93 -6.55 -7.85
N CYS A 50 4.77 -6.19 -6.57
CA CYS A 50 4.37 -4.83 -6.21
C CYS A 50 5.46 -3.79 -6.45
N GLU A 51 6.73 -4.18 -6.60
CA GLU A 51 7.81 -3.27 -6.97
C GLU A 51 7.98 -3.21 -8.49
N ASN A 52 7.87 -4.36 -9.16
CA ASN A 52 7.98 -4.49 -10.60
C ASN A 52 6.97 -5.53 -11.13
N PRO A 53 5.78 -5.10 -11.60
CA PRO A 53 4.74 -6.02 -12.04
C PRO A 53 5.12 -6.80 -13.30
N GLY A 54 6.00 -6.25 -14.15
CA GLY A 54 6.53 -6.93 -15.33
C GLY A 54 5.45 -7.54 -16.22
N GLU A 55 5.59 -8.83 -16.53
CA GLU A 55 4.62 -9.66 -17.27
C GLU A 55 3.62 -10.37 -16.34
N GLY A 56 3.65 -10.08 -15.04
CA GLY A 56 2.85 -10.77 -14.03
C GLY A 56 3.35 -12.19 -13.70
N TYR A 57 2.46 -12.99 -13.12
CA TYR A 57 2.63 -14.41 -12.81
C TYR A 57 1.71 -15.24 -13.72
N GLY A 58 2.22 -15.67 -14.88
CA GLY A 58 1.41 -16.29 -15.94
C GLY A 58 0.68 -17.60 -15.59
N ASN A 59 0.91 -18.19 -14.41
CA ASN A 59 0.15 -19.35 -13.91
C ASN A 59 -1.06 -18.95 -13.05
N ALA A 60 -1.27 -17.66 -12.78
CA ALA A 60 -2.46 -17.14 -12.12
C ALA A 60 -3.72 -17.39 -12.95
N ALA A 61 -4.87 -17.38 -12.27
CA ALA A 61 -6.15 -17.40 -12.96
C ALA A 61 -6.36 -16.07 -13.69
N PRO A 62 -6.92 -16.08 -14.92
CA PRO A 62 -7.19 -14.85 -15.65
C PRO A 62 -8.28 -14.03 -14.94
N TYR A 63 -8.17 -12.71 -14.98
CA TYR A 63 -9.17 -11.81 -14.41
C TYR A 63 -10.43 -11.75 -15.29
N THR A 64 -11.42 -12.60 -14.97
CA THR A 64 -12.68 -12.76 -15.72
C THR A 64 -13.79 -13.27 -14.81
N GLY A 65 -15.06 -13.00 -15.16
CA GLY A 65 -16.25 -13.62 -14.54
C GLY A 65 -17.11 -12.66 -13.71
N GLU A 66 -17.98 -13.21 -12.87
CA GLU A 66 -19.01 -12.48 -12.10
C GLU A 66 -18.53 -11.96 -10.73
N GLY A 67 -17.24 -12.14 -10.37
CA GLY A 67 -16.73 -11.92 -9.02
C GLY A 67 -17.27 -12.94 -7.98
N PRO A 68 -16.80 -12.90 -6.71
CA PRO A 68 -15.63 -12.18 -6.25
C PRO A 68 -14.34 -12.79 -6.80
N HIS A 69 -13.41 -11.92 -7.18
CA HIS A 69 -12.13 -12.26 -7.76
C HIS A 69 -11.11 -12.57 -6.66
N PRO A 70 -10.48 -13.76 -6.64
CA PRO A 70 -9.43 -14.05 -5.68
C PRO A 70 -8.27 -13.07 -5.80
N THR A 71 -8.02 -12.35 -4.71
CA THR A 71 -7.17 -11.16 -4.61
C THR A 71 -6.20 -11.26 -3.44
N VAL A 72 -4.93 -11.02 -3.68
CA VAL A 72 -3.94 -10.84 -2.62
C VAL A 72 -3.64 -9.36 -2.44
N VAL A 73 -3.54 -8.91 -1.19
CA VAL A 73 -3.25 -7.50 -0.86
C VAL A 73 -1.91 -7.43 -0.17
N PHE A 74 -1.01 -6.63 -0.71
CA PHE A 74 0.26 -6.27 -0.08
C PHE A 74 0.27 -4.79 0.27
N SER A 75 0.83 -4.46 1.43
CA SER A 75 1.00 -3.07 1.86
C SER A 75 2.46 -2.79 2.16
N ALA A 76 2.94 -1.67 1.63
CA ALA A 76 4.24 -1.07 1.91
C ALA A 76 4.00 0.32 2.50
N ALA A 77 4.00 0.41 3.82
CA ALA A 77 3.79 1.66 4.53
C ALA A 77 4.52 1.62 5.87
N ALA A 78 5.22 2.71 6.19
CA ALA A 78 5.78 2.88 7.52
C ALA A 78 4.64 3.14 8.51
N MET A 79 4.66 2.45 9.66
CA MET A 79 3.72 2.70 10.77
C MET A 79 4.27 3.72 11.78
N ALA A 80 5.56 4.00 11.71
CA ALA A 80 6.26 5.00 12.49
C ALA A 80 7.46 5.58 11.72
N ASP A 81 8.00 6.71 12.16
CA ASP A 81 9.15 7.36 11.52
C ASP A 81 10.46 6.54 11.57
N THR A 82 10.56 5.61 12.52
CA THR A 82 11.70 4.69 12.66
C THR A 82 11.51 3.36 11.96
N ASP A 83 10.35 3.12 11.33
CA ASP A 83 10.05 1.83 10.68
C ASP A 83 10.89 1.65 9.40
N PRO A 84 11.85 0.71 9.38
CA PRO A 84 12.67 0.46 8.20
C PRO A 84 11.91 -0.35 7.13
N HIS A 85 10.74 -0.92 7.46
CA HIS A 85 10.01 -1.86 6.62
C HIS A 85 9.09 -1.15 5.63
N THR A 86 9.69 -0.62 4.58
CA THR A 86 8.97 -0.13 3.39
C THR A 86 8.72 -1.23 2.34
N ARG A 87 9.05 -2.49 2.66
CA ARG A 87 8.81 -3.60 1.74
C ARG A 87 7.35 -4.04 1.79
N PRO A 88 6.75 -4.44 0.65
CA PRO A 88 5.39 -4.94 0.63
C PRO A 88 5.23 -6.19 1.51
N GLY A 89 4.43 -6.10 2.58
CA GLY A 89 4.02 -7.21 3.43
C GLY A 89 2.61 -7.67 3.10
N LEU A 90 2.35 -8.98 3.21
CA LEU A 90 1.01 -9.53 3.01
C LEU A 90 0.06 -8.98 4.08
N VAL A 91 -1.05 -8.39 3.65
CA VAL A 91 -2.10 -7.93 4.56
C VAL A 91 -3.01 -9.12 4.86
N ASP A 92 -2.97 -9.61 6.10
CA ASP A 92 -3.93 -10.60 6.56
C ASP A 92 -5.20 -9.89 7.07
N THR A 93 -6.26 -9.88 6.26
CA THR A 93 -7.59 -9.35 6.66
C THR A 93 -8.55 -10.46 7.07
N ARG A 94 -8.08 -11.71 7.24
CA ARG A 94 -8.93 -12.83 7.70
C ARG A 94 -9.46 -12.61 9.12
N ASP A 95 -8.73 -11.82 9.92
CA ASP A 95 -9.08 -11.44 11.29
C ASP A 95 -9.80 -10.08 11.38
N ALA A 96 -10.37 -9.59 10.27
CA ALA A 96 -11.28 -8.44 10.33
C ALA A 96 -12.45 -8.75 11.29
N ALA A 97 -13.02 -7.69 11.90
CA ALA A 97 -13.99 -7.75 13.00
C ALA A 97 -15.12 -8.79 12.80
N GLU A 98 -15.71 -9.31 13.88
CA GLU A 98 -16.78 -10.33 13.82
C GLU A 98 -18.01 -9.91 12.99
N ASP A 99 -18.22 -8.60 12.82
CA ASP A 99 -19.25 -7.98 11.99
C ASP A 99 -18.74 -7.49 10.63
N ALA A 100 -17.42 -7.41 10.43
CA ALA A 100 -16.87 -7.34 9.10
C ALA A 100 -17.21 -8.66 8.44
N THR A 101 -18.01 -8.62 7.36
CA THR A 101 -18.26 -9.81 6.55
C THR A 101 -16.88 -10.36 6.20
N PRO A 102 -16.48 -11.55 6.68
CA PRO A 102 -15.18 -12.10 6.34
C PRO A 102 -15.15 -12.05 4.82
N ILE A 103 -14.14 -11.38 4.25
CA ILE A 103 -14.11 -11.17 2.80
C ILE A 103 -13.69 -12.48 2.14
N SER A 104 -14.60 -13.44 2.27
CA SER A 104 -14.51 -14.84 1.94
C SER A 104 -14.62 -14.91 0.43
N GLY A 105 -13.46 -14.95 -0.21
CA GLY A 105 -13.35 -14.86 -1.67
C GLY A 105 -12.18 -14.00 -2.11
N TRP A 106 -11.75 -13.03 -1.30
CA TRP A 106 -10.52 -12.29 -1.61
C TRP A 106 -9.33 -13.21 -1.40
N PHE A 107 -9.23 -13.92 -0.28
CA PHE A 107 -8.06 -14.76 -0.02
C PHE A 107 -8.03 -16.03 -0.88
N PRO A 108 -7.09 -16.13 -1.83
CA PRO A 108 -6.98 -17.32 -2.65
C PRO A 108 -6.42 -18.48 -1.81
N GLY A 109 -6.96 -19.67 -2.02
CA GLY A 109 -6.42 -20.89 -1.40
C GLY A 109 -5.07 -21.35 -1.99
N SER A 110 -4.64 -20.76 -3.13
CA SER A 110 -3.38 -21.07 -3.79
C SER A 110 -2.97 -19.96 -4.77
N LEU A 111 -1.68 -19.89 -5.10
CA LEU A 111 -1.14 -18.97 -6.11
C LEU A 111 -1.93 -19.00 -7.43
N ASN A 112 -2.15 -20.18 -7.99
CA ASN A 112 -2.75 -20.34 -9.31
C ASN A 112 -4.26 -20.02 -9.33
N ALA A 113 -4.91 -19.97 -8.16
CA ALA A 113 -6.31 -19.53 -8.04
C ALA A 113 -6.44 -18.00 -7.94
N THR A 114 -5.34 -17.29 -7.65
CA THR A 114 -5.31 -15.84 -7.53
C THR A 114 -5.53 -15.20 -8.90
N GLN A 115 -6.40 -14.20 -8.97
CA GLN A 115 -6.67 -13.40 -10.17
C GLN A 115 -6.07 -11.99 -10.07
N LEU A 116 -6.13 -11.38 -8.89
CA LEU A 116 -5.72 -9.99 -8.69
C LEU A 116 -4.60 -9.84 -7.66
N LEU A 117 -3.74 -8.85 -7.89
CA LEU A 117 -2.72 -8.38 -6.96
C LEU A 117 -2.99 -6.92 -6.64
N VAL A 118 -3.20 -6.60 -5.36
CA VAL A 118 -3.33 -5.24 -4.87
C VAL A 118 -2.05 -4.82 -4.17
N CYS A 119 -1.49 -3.71 -4.60
CA CYS A 119 -0.30 -3.10 -4.02
C CYS A 119 -0.68 -1.76 -3.40
N ALA A 120 -0.73 -1.70 -2.07
CA ALA A 120 -0.94 -0.50 -1.30
C ALA A 120 0.40 0.13 -0.93
N ARG A 121 0.57 1.43 -1.20
CA ARG A 121 1.79 2.17 -0.84
C ARG A 121 1.45 3.39 0.00
N GLY A 122 1.89 3.40 1.25
CA GLY A 122 1.79 4.55 2.15
C GLY A 122 2.82 5.62 1.82
N ARG A 123 2.46 6.90 1.97
CA ARG A 123 3.31 8.06 1.70
C ARG A 123 3.19 9.11 2.77
N GLY A 124 4.17 9.11 3.68
CA GLY A 124 4.48 10.19 4.62
C GLY A 124 3.33 10.65 5.52
N PRO A 125 3.64 11.51 6.50
CA PRO A 125 2.60 12.17 7.27
C PRO A 125 1.87 13.23 6.43
N VAL A 126 0.55 13.31 6.58
CA VAL A 126 -0.28 14.36 5.95
C VAL A 126 -0.75 15.38 6.98
N GLU A 127 -1.63 15.00 7.91
CA GLU A 127 -2.12 15.86 8.98
C GLU A 127 -2.02 15.17 10.34
N LYS A 128 -1.75 15.93 11.40
CA LYS A 128 -1.78 15.41 12.77
C LYS A 128 -3.22 15.12 13.16
N LEU A 129 -3.52 13.87 13.47
CA LEU A 129 -4.83 13.42 13.91
C LEU A 129 -5.01 13.72 15.40
N HIS A 130 -4.18 13.09 16.23
CA HIS A 130 -4.17 13.30 17.69
C HIS A 130 -2.82 12.84 18.27
N THR A 131 -2.80 12.50 19.55
CA THR A 131 -1.58 12.10 20.26
C THR A 131 -1.86 10.85 21.08
N CYS A 132 -0.93 9.89 21.04
CA CYS A 132 -0.96 8.63 21.76
C CYS A 132 -0.09 8.73 23.01
N ASP A 133 -0.67 8.42 24.16
CA ASP A 133 0.02 8.43 25.45
C ASP A 133 0.34 7.00 25.89
N TYR A 134 1.60 6.77 26.27
CA TYR A 134 2.15 5.48 26.67
C TYR A 134 2.74 5.56 28.08
N GLU A 135 2.54 4.52 28.89
CA GLU A 135 3.24 4.36 30.16
C GLU A 135 4.49 3.49 29.93
N GLU A 136 5.69 3.99 30.27
CA GLU A 136 6.99 3.37 29.95
C GLU A 136 7.16 1.96 30.55
N SER A 137 6.32 1.57 31.52
CA SER A 137 6.32 0.22 32.10
C SER A 137 6.02 -0.91 31.11
N GLU A 138 5.54 -0.62 29.90
CA GLU A 138 5.23 -1.63 28.87
C GLU A 138 6.32 -1.78 27.79
N TRP A 139 7.28 -0.84 27.67
CA TRP A 139 8.29 -0.83 26.59
C TRP A 139 9.62 -1.49 26.98
N ASP A 140 10.04 -1.44 28.25
CA ASP A 140 11.39 -1.80 28.69
C ASP A 140 11.68 -3.30 28.93
N SER A 141 10.88 -4.22 28.37
CA SER A 141 11.00 -5.67 28.70
C SER A 141 12.28 -6.37 28.18
N PHE A 142 13.22 -5.67 27.52
CA PHE A 142 14.52 -6.26 27.12
C PHE A 142 15.75 -5.65 27.82
N GLY A 143 15.61 -4.60 28.63
CA GLY A 143 16.73 -3.94 29.31
C GLY A 143 16.51 -3.83 30.81
N GLY A 144 16.95 -4.83 31.58
CA GLY A 144 16.73 -4.96 33.03
C GLY A 144 17.36 -3.88 33.94
N GLY A 145 16.89 -2.64 33.83
CA GLY A 145 17.21 -1.54 34.73
C GLY A 145 16.08 -1.33 35.74
N GLN A 146 16.19 -1.97 36.90
CA GLN A 146 15.29 -1.75 38.04
C GLN A 146 15.63 -0.42 38.71
N ASP A 147 15.37 0.71 38.04
CA ASP A 147 15.60 2.03 38.61
C ASP A 147 14.30 2.66 39.11
N SER A 148 14.36 3.10 40.36
CA SER A 148 13.20 3.46 41.16
C SER A 148 12.79 4.92 40.95
N GLY A 149 11.57 5.14 40.46
CA GLY A 149 10.80 6.34 40.79
C GLY A 149 10.23 7.09 39.59
N THR A 150 8.90 7.04 39.49
CA THR A 150 8.01 7.68 38.52
C THR A 150 7.90 6.95 37.18
N PRO A 151 6.71 6.44 36.79
CA PRO A 151 6.50 5.95 35.43
C PRO A 151 6.73 7.13 34.49
N LYS A 152 7.68 7.02 33.55
CA LYS A 152 7.73 8.02 32.50
C LYS A 152 6.56 7.78 31.56
N ARG A 153 5.99 8.87 31.08
CA ARG A 153 4.98 8.84 30.03
C ARG A 153 5.63 9.30 28.75
N SER A 154 5.42 8.55 27.69
CA SER A 154 5.82 8.92 26.34
C SER A 154 4.59 9.32 25.57
N THR A 155 4.70 10.42 24.82
CA THR A 155 3.57 11.01 24.11
C THR A 155 3.98 11.16 22.65
N LEU A 156 3.32 10.42 21.75
CA LEU A 156 3.65 10.37 20.33
C LEU A 156 2.51 10.94 19.49
N PRO A 157 2.74 11.92 18.60
CA PRO A 157 1.72 12.35 17.65
C PRO A 157 1.39 11.24 16.65
N LEU A 158 0.09 11.05 16.38
CA LEU A 158 -0.39 10.23 15.28
C LEU A 158 -0.74 11.12 14.10
N PHE A 159 -0.22 10.78 12.91
CA PHE A 159 -0.53 11.47 11.66
C PHE A 159 -1.33 10.56 10.72
N SER A 160 -2.17 11.17 9.89
CA SER A 160 -2.74 10.49 8.74
C SER A 160 -1.67 10.22 7.69
N GLN A 161 -1.92 9.20 6.86
CA GLN A 161 -1.00 8.80 5.80
C GLN A 161 -1.77 8.60 4.49
N ARG A 162 -1.20 9.05 3.38
CA ARG A 162 -1.79 8.84 2.05
C ARG A 162 -1.40 7.47 1.51
N PHE A 163 -2.36 6.74 1.00
CA PHE A 163 -2.18 5.47 0.30
C PHE A 163 -2.50 5.62 -1.18
N THR A 164 -1.68 5.00 -2.02
CA THR A 164 -2.06 4.68 -3.39
C THR A 164 -2.27 3.17 -3.47
N PHE A 165 -3.46 2.75 -3.87
CA PHE A 165 -3.79 1.37 -4.16
C PHE A 165 -3.71 1.15 -5.67
N THR A 166 -2.91 0.19 -6.09
CA THR A 166 -2.86 -0.24 -7.48
C THR A 166 -3.29 -1.69 -7.57
N VAL A 167 -4.29 -1.98 -8.41
CA VAL A 167 -4.80 -3.32 -8.68
C VAL A 167 -4.27 -3.79 -10.04
N TYR A 168 -3.60 -4.92 -10.04
CA TYR A 168 -3.09 -5.58 -11.23
C TYR A 168 -3.84 -6.88 -11.49
N GLU A 169 -4.08 -7.21 -12.75
CA GLU A 169 -4.33 -8.59 -13.15
C GLU A 169 -3.04 -9.37 -12.92
N LEU A 170 -3.10 -10.37 -12.04
CA LEU A 170 -1.89 -11.08 -11.64
C LEU A 170 -1.28 -11.87 -12.80
N ALA A 171 -2.11 -12.43 -13.70
CA ALA A 171 -1.64 -13.26 -14.81
C ALA A 171 -0.79 -12.49 -15.84
N THR A 172 -1.09 -11.21 -16.04
CA THR A 172 -0.51 -10.38 -17.12
C THR A 172 0.34 -9.22 -16.60
N GLY A 173 0.20 -8.87 -15.31
CA GLY A 173 0.79 -7.67 -14.74
C GLY A 173 0.11 -6.37 -15.19
N GLU A 174 -1.01 -6.46 -15.93
CA GLU A 174 -1.72 -5.28 -16.41
C GLU A 174 -2.37 -4.52 -15.24
N LYS A 175 -2.21 -3.20 -15.22
CA LYS A 175 -2.87 -2.34 -14.23
C LYS A 175 -4.35 -2.17 -14.60
N ILE A 176 -5.23 -2.74 -13.77
CA ILE A 176 -6.68 -2.69 -13.94
C ILE A 176 -7.28 -1.45 -13.26
N HIS A 177 -6.77 -1.10 -12.08
CA HIS A 177 -7.31 0.00 -11.30
C HIS A 177 -6.23 0.70 -10.47
N GLU A 178 -6.46 1.99 -10.19
CA GLU A 178 -5.63 2.78 -9.28
C GLU A 178 -6.50 3.81 -8.57
N THR A 179 -6.37 3.89 -7.24
CA THR A 179 -7.07 4.88 -6.41
C THR A 179 -6.16 5.39 -5.31
N ASP A 180 -6.42 6.62 -4.87
CA ASP A 180 -5.74 7.25 -3.73
C ASP A 180 -6.70 7.39 -2.56
N PHE A 181 -6.22 7.09 -1.36
CA PHE A 181 -6.95 7.16 -0.10
C PHE A 181 -6.10 7.85 0.95
N THR A 182 -6.71 8.45 1.97
CA THR A 182 -5.97 8.97 3.13
C THR A 182 -6.48 8.28 4.37
N ALA A 183 -5.63 7.48 5.01
CA ALA A 183 -5.95 6.82 6.25
C ALA A 183 -5.98 7.85 7.38
N THR A 184 -7.15 8.08 7.96
CA THR A 184 -7.37 9.04 9.06
C THR A 184 -7.64 8.38 10.40
N ASN A 185 -7.77 7.06 10.43
CA ASN A 185 -8.01 6.29 11.64
C ASN A 185 -6.77 5.44 11.93
N GLY A 186 -6.37 5.37 13.20
CA GLY A 186 -5.23 4.53 13.57
C GLY A 186 -5.62 3.06 13.53
N HIS A 187 -5.26 2.34 12.48
CA HIS A 187 -5.35 0.88 12.45
C HIS A 187 -3.94 0.29 12.43
N PHE A 188 -3.63 -0.52 13.44
CA PHE A 188 -2.32 -1.15 13.57
C PHE A 188 -2.47 -2.66 13.41
N ALA A 189 -1.88 -3.18 12.32
CA ALA A 189 -1.93 -4.59 11.98
C ALA A 189 -1.43 -5.48 13.14
N GLY A 190 -2.11 -6.61 13.39
CA GLY A 190 -1.71 -7.59 14.40
C GLY A 190 -2.17 -7.29 15.85
N SER A 191 -2.77 -6.13 16.12
CA SER A 191 -3.28 -5.82 17.46
C SER A 191 -4.66 -6.43 17.75
N GLY A 192 -5.43 -6.78 16.72
CA GLY A 192 -6.83 -7.24 16.86
C GLY A 192 -7.76 -6.20 17.49
N LEU A 193 -7.26 -4.98 17.72
CA LEU A 193 -7.96 -3.90 18.37
C LEU A 193 -8.13 -2.75 17.37
N THR A 194 -9.36 -2.28 17.21
CA THR A 194 -9.66 -1.01 16.53
C THR A 194 -9.35 0.15 17.47
N THR A 195 -8.09 0.28 17.85
CA THR A 195 -7.62 1.39 18.67
C THR A 195 -6.74 2.31 17.85
N ASP A 196 -7.06 3.61 17.92
CA ASP A 196 -6.34 4.66 17.22
C ASP A 196 -4.84 4.74 17.56
N CYS A 197 -4.43 4.15 18.68
CA CYS A 197 -3.04 4.04 19.10
C CYS A 197 -2.71 2.55 19.28
N PRO A 198 -1.53 2.08 18.83
CA PRO A 198 -1.10 0.72 19.12
C PRO A 198 -0.92 0.59 20.64
N SER A 199 -1.30 -0.55 21.21
CA SER A 199 -1.12 -0.82 22.64
C SER A 199 0.34 -1.07 23.00
N VAL A 200 1.12 -1.60 22.07
CA VAL A 200 2.54 -1.88 22.24
C VAL A 200 3.28 -1.36 21.02
N LEU A 201 4.35 -0.61 21.27
CA LEU A 201 5.32 -0.26 20.25
C LEU A 201 6.34 -1.40 20.21
N GLN A 202 6.70 -1.92 19.02
CA GLN A 202 7.74 -2.96 18.88
C GLN A 202 8.75 -2.54 17.82
N TYR A 203 9.52 -1.49 18.10
CA TYR A 203 10.51 -0.93 17.19
C TYR A 203 11.92 -1.08 17.77
N GLU A 204 12.93 -1.25 16.92
CA GLU A 204 14.33 -1.27 17.36
C GLU A 204 14.76 0.09 17.94
N GLU A 205 14.26 1.17 17.34
CA GLU A 205 14.46 2.54 17.79
C GLU A 205 13.12 3.15 18.22
N SER A 206 13.12 3.87 19.34
CA SER A 206 11.91 4.55 19.83
C SER A 206 11.42 5.58 18.81
N PRO A 207 10.20 5.44 18.27
CA PRO A 207 9.68 6.37 17.29
C PRO A 207 9.39 7.74 17.90
N SER A 208 9.44 8.78 17.08
CA SER A 208 9.03 10.14 17.47
C SER A 208 7.61 10.48 16.98
N GLU A 209 7.09 9.75 16.00
CA GLU A 209 5.72 9.89 15.47
C GLU A 209 5.17 8.58 14.91
N LEU A 210 3.85 8.48 14.87
CA LEU A 210 3.11 7.31 14.37
C LEU A 210 2.31 7.70 13.12
N TYR A 211 2.04 6.72 12.27
CA TYR A 211 1.26 6.88 11.05
C TYR A 211 0.05 5.95 11.04
N ALA A 212 -1.09 6.50 10.64
CA ALA A 212 -2.33 5.75 10.45
C ALA A 212 -2.25 4.85 9.21
N ALA A 213 -2.78 3.64 9.30
CA ALA A 213 -2.97 2.75 8.15
C ALA A 213 -4.47 2.46 7.91
N PRO A 214 -4.85 2.00 6.70
CA PRO A 214 -6.23 1.68 6.36
C PRO A 214 -6.71 0.48 7.19
N SER A 215 -7.97 0.54 7.63
CA SER A 215 -8.65 -0.62 8.20
C SER A 215 -9.01 -1.66 7.13
N ALA A 216 -9.46 -2.83 7.57
CA ALA A 216 -10.07 -3.81 6.67
C ALA A 216 -11.35 -3.27 6.01
N GLU A 217 -12.11 -2.41 6.71
CA GLU A 217 -13.31 -1.75 6.16
C GLU A 217 -12.92 -0.73 5.08
N ASP A 218 -11.90 0.09 5.33
CA ASP A 218 -11.37 1.03 4.33
C ASP A 218 -10.88 0.27 3.09
N LEU A 219 -10.13 -0.82 3.28
CA LEU A 219 -9.68 -1.67 2.16
C LEU A 219 -10.86 -2.26 1.40
N HIS A 220 -11.89 -2.73 2.10
CA HIS A 220 -13.12 -3.24 1.50
C HIS A 220 -13.81 -2.18 0.65
N GLU A 221 -14.09 -1.01 1.22
CA GLU A 221 -14.75 0.10 0.54
C GLU A 221 -13.99 0.53 -0.73
N GLN A 222 -12.65 0.62 -0.65
CA GLN A 222 -11.84 1.08 -1.78
C GLN A 222 -11.69 0.03 -2.90
N LEU A 223 -11.74 -1.27 -2.59
CA LEU A 223 -11.40 -2.32 -3.56
C LEU A 223 -12.61 -3.16 -3.99
N ALA A 224 -13.71 -3.19 -3.24
CA ALA A 224 -14.91 -3.96 -3.56
C ALA A 224 -15.44 -3.74 -4.99
N PRO A 225 -15.47 -2.51 -5.56
CA PRO A 225 -15.93 -2.30 -6.94
C PRO A 225 -15.13 -3.05 -8.00
N ILE A 226 -13.86 -3.40 -7.72
CA ILE A 226 -12.99 -4.14 -8.65
C ILE A 226 -12.93 -5.62 -8.29
N VAL A 227 -13.01 -5.94 -7.01
CA VAL A 227 -12.85 -7.32 -6.55
C VAL A 227 -14.17 -8.09 -6.59
N GLU A 228 -15.31 -7.45 -6.37
CA GLU A 228 -16.61 -8.15 -6.20
C GLU A 228 -17.53 -8.03 -7.40
N GLU A 229 -17.34 -7.02 -8.26
CA GLU A 229 -18.20 -6.81 -9.43
C GLU A 229 -17.79 -7.66 -10.63
N PRO A 230 -18.72 -7.98 -11.56
CA PRO A 230 -18.39 -8.66 -12.80
C PRO A 230 -17.42 -7.87 -13.70
N THR A 231 -16.55 -8.59 -14.40
CA THR A 231 -15.70 -7.99 -15.44
C THR A 231 -16.54 -7.53 -16.64
N ALA A 232 -16.37 -6.27 -17.06
CA ALA A 232 -17.10 -5.66 -18.18
C ALA A 232 -16.72 -6.19 -19.58
#